data_AF-A0A644XIZ5-F1
#
_entry.id   AF-A0A644XIZ5-F1
#
_cell.length_a   1.000
_cell.length_b   1.000
_cell.length_c   1.000
_cell.angle_alpha   90.00
_cell.angle_beta   90.00
_cell.angle_gamma   90.00
#
_symmetry.space_group_name_H-M   'P 1'
#
loop_
_entity.id
_entity.type
_entity.pdbx_description
1 polymer ?
#
loop_
_entity_poly.entity_id
_entity_poly.type
_entity_poly.pdbx_seq_one_letter_code
_entity_poly.pdbx_strand_id
1 'polypeptide(L)' 'MNNTTVIKQRDAYKLMLKKYPDVLSIYQMCDILGISTKLGYRLLRDGKIACLKVGRVYRIPKVHLFTYLNICGEASANK' A
#
# COMPACT_ATOMS: atom_id res chain seq x y z
N MET A 1 -3.02 -23.83 21.10
CA MET A 1 -4.20 -23.01 20.76
C MET A 1 -3.70 -21.81 19.98
N ASN A 2 -3.75 -21.89 18.65
CA ASN A 2 -3.32 -20.80 17.78
C ASN A 2 -4.57 -20.00 17.48
N ASN A 3 -4.85 -18.98 18.30
CA ASN A 3 -5.94 -18.06 18.04
C ASN A 3 -5.58 -17.25 16.79
N THR A 4 -5.91 -17.77 15.61
CA THR A 4 -5.93 -17.01 14.36
C THR A 4 -7.04 -15.98 14.50
N THR A 5 -6.70 -14.83 15.10
CA THR A 5 -7.58 -13.68 15.14
C THR A 5 -7.77 -13.23 13.70
N VAL A 6 -8.97 -13.48 13.17
CA VAL A 6 -9.39 -12.96 11.87
C VAL A 6 -9.50 -11.44 12.04
N ILE A 7 -8.38 -10.72 11.85
CA ILE A 7 -8.34 -9.26 11.95
C ILE A 7 -9.22 -8.73 10.82
N LYS A 8 -10.34 -8.08 11.18
CA LYS A 8 -11.23 -7.46 10.20
C LYS A 8 -10.46 -6.38 9.43
N GLN A 9 -10.71 -6.24 8.13
CA GLN A 9 -9.98 -5.29 7.25
C GLN A 9 -9.90 -3.85 7.81
N ARG A 10 -10.96 -3.38 8.47
CA ARG A 10 -10.99 -2.06 9.15
C ARG A 10 -9.99 -1.95 10.31
N ASP A 11 -9.78 -3.04 11.03
CA ASP A 11 -8.87 -3.08 12.17
C ASP A 11 -7.42 -3.20 11.69
N ALA A 12 -7.19 -3.95 10.60
CA ALA A 12 -5.89 -4.02 9.92
C ALA A 12 -5.46 -2.64 9.39
N TYR A 13 -6.39 -1.88 8.78
CA TYR A 13 -6.15 -0.51 8.33
C TYR A 13 -5.66 0.40 9.46
N LYS A 14 -6.28 0.29 10.65
CA LYS A 14 -5.97 1.11 11.82
C LYS A 14 -4.69 0.67 12.53
N LEU A 15 -4.38 -0.63 12.57
CA LEU A 15 -3.20 -1.14 13.26
C LEU A 15 -1.92 -0.99 12.45
N MET A 16 -1.92 -1.38 11.17
CA MET A 16 -0.67 -1.54 10.41
C MET A 16 0.01 -0.21 10.06
N LEU A 17 -0.75 0.87 9.85
CA LEU A 17 -0.21 2.14 9.34
C LEU A 17 -0.63 3.36 10.17
N LYS A 18 -0.80 3.18 11.50
CA LYS A 18 -1.26 4.25 12.40
C LYS A 18 -0.37 5.50 12.40
N LYS A 19 0.94 5.32 12.18
CA LYS A 19 1.94 6.41 12.16
C LYS A 19 1.97 7.20 10.85
N TYR A 20 1.32 6.70 9.80
CA TYR A 20 1.35 7.31 8.46
C TYR A 20 0.02 7.99 8.12
N PRO A 21 0.04 9.06 7.31
CA PRO A 21 -1.19 9.72 6.83
C PRO A 21 -1.96 8.81 5.87
N ASP A 22 -3.26 9.02 5.71
CA ASP A 22 -4.10 8.19 4.82
C ASP A 22 -3.68 8.27 3.34
N VAL A 23 -3.06 9.39 2.95
CA VAL A 23 -2.41 9.57 1.65
C VAL A 23 -0.91 9.68 1.85
N LEU A 24 -0.18 8.71 1.31
CA LEU A 24 1.26 8.56 1.46
C LEU A 24 2.02 9.28 0.35
N SER A 25 3.23 9.74 0.68
CA SER A 25 4.26 10.07 -0.31
C SER A 25 4.98 8.81 -0.78
N ILE A 26 5.75 8.93 -1.87
CA ILE A 26 6.62 7.83 -2.34
C ILE A 26 7.61 7.38 -1.26
N TYR A 27 8.15 8.30 -0.46
CA TYR A 27 9.11 7.98 0.59
C TYR A 27 8.48 7.15 1.69
N GLN A 28 7.26 7.52 2.11
CA GLN A 28 6.50 6.76 3.10
C GLN A 28 6.11 5.38 2.58
N MET A 29 5.68 5.29 1.32
CA MET A 29 5.40 4.00 0.67
C MET A 29 6.64 3.10 0.67
N CYS A 30 7.81 3.65 0.33
CA CYS A 30 9.06 2.91 0.29
C CYS A 30 9.51 2.44 1.67
N ASP A 31 9.36 3.30 2.68
CA ASP A 31 9.65 2.98 4.08
C ASP A 31 8.76 1.83 4.59
N ILE A 32 7.46 1.89 4.31
CA ILE A 32 6.50 0.83 4.68
C ILE A 32 6.84 -0.50 3.99
N LEU A 33 7.18 -0.47 2.70
CA LEU A 33 7.48 -1.67 1.92
C LEU A 33 8.91 -2.17 2.10
N GLY A 34 9.79 -1.41 2.77
CA GLY A 34 11.21 -1.73 2.92
C GLY A 34 11.99 -1.72 1.60
N ILE A 35 11.63 -0.86 0.64
CA ILE A 35 12.25 -0.80 -0.69
C ILE A 35 12.93 0.54 -0.97
N SER A 36 13.84 0.56 -1.94
CA SER A 36 14.42 1.82 -2.41
C SER A 36 13.41 2.67 -3.17
N THR A 37 13.62 3.99 -3.15
CA THR A 37 12.80 4.96 -3.90
C THR A 37 12.83 4.69 -5.40
N LYS A 38 13.97 4.24 -5.95
CA LYS A 38 14.10 3.86 -7.37
C LYS A 38 13.13 2.74 -7.74
N LEU A 39 13.04 1.70 -6.90
CA LEU A 39 12.09 0.61 -7.10
C LEU A 39 10.65 1.08 -6.89
N GLY A 40 10.40 1.88 -5.86
CA GLY A 40 9.07 2.45 -5.60
C GLY A 40 8.52 3.23 -6.79
N TYR A 41 9.32 4.15 -7.37
CA TYR A 41 8.93 4.87 -8.58
C TYR A 41 8.69 3.93 -9.78
N ARG A 42 9.46 2.85 -9.90
CA ARG A 42 9.24 1.85 -10.94
C ARG A 42 7.88 1.15 -10.75
N LEU A 43 7.55 0.71 -9.54
CA LEU A 43 6.25 0.09 -9.24
C LEU A 43 5.07 1.01 -9.58
N LEU A 44 5.19 2.31 -9.29
CA LEU A 44 4.15 3.29 -9.62
C LEU A 44 4.05 3.54 -11.13
N ARG A 45 5.18 3.64 -11.85
CA ARG A 45 5.21 3.83 -13.30
C ARG A 45 4.68 2.62 -14.06
N ASP A 46 5.01 1.43 -13.57
CA ASP A 46 4.58 0.15 -14.14
C ASP A 46 3.11 -0.16 -13.80
N GLY A 47 2.45 0.68 -12.99
CA GLY A 47 1.05 0.50 -12.59
C GLY A 47 0.82 -0.65 -11.60
N LYS A 48 1.87 -1.23 -11.01
CA LYS A 48 1.76 -2.35 -10.06
C LYS A 48 1.11 -1.94 -8.75
N ILE A 49 1.29 -0.68 -8.36
CA ILE A 49 0.61 -0.07 -7.21
C ILE A 49 -0.18 1.13 -7.72
N ALA A 50 -1.49 1.10 -7.53
CA ALA A 50 -2.36 2.20 -7.91
C ALA A 50 -2.00 3.49 -7.15
N CYS A 51 -1.99 4.62 -7.84
CA CYS A 51 -1.64 5.91 -7.26
C CYS A 51 -2.28 7.08 -8.02
N LEU A 52 -2.33 8.24 -7.35
CA LEU A 52 -2.78 9.50 -7.93
C LEU A 52 -1.55 10.35 -8.26
N LYS A 53 -1.40 10.75 -9.52
CA LYS A 53 -0.36 11.68 -9.94
C LYS A 53 -0.91 13.11 -9.88
N VAL A 54 -0.40 13.90 -8.94
CA VAL A 54 -0.81 15.31 -8.74
C VAL A 54 0.39 16.18 -9.10
N GLY A 55 0.37 16.79 -10.29
CA GLY A 55 1.52 17.50 -10.84
C GLY A 55 2.75 16.58 -10.99
N ARG A 56 3.86 16.92 -10.33
CA ARG A 56 5.12 16.14 -10.36
C ARG A 56 5.23 15.09 -9.25
N VAL A 57 4.24 14.99 -8.36
CA VAL A 57 4.30 14.08 -7.20
C VAL A 57 3.28 12.95 -7.31
N TYR A 58 3.67 11.77 -6.83
CA TYR A 58 2.75 10.66 -6.64
C TYR A 58 2.19 10.69 -5.21
N ARG A 59 0.88 10.44 -5.12
CA ARG A 59 0.12 10.31 -3.88
C ARG A 59 -0.50 8.92 -3.83
N ILE A 60 -0.24 8.19 -2.76
CA ILE A 60 -0.60 6.77 -2.63
C ILE A 60 -1.58 6.61 -1.46
N PRO A 61 -2.88 6.46 -1.72
CA PRO A 61 -3.84 6.09 -0.69
C PRO A 61 -3.45 4.75 -0.02
N LYS A 62 -3.55 4.66 1.31
CA LYS A 62 -3.25 3.42 2.05
C LYS A 62 -3.98 2.19 1.52
N VAL A 63 -5.22 2.38 1.03
CA VAL A 63 -6.03 1.30 0.44
C VAL A 63 -5.31 0.58 -0.69
N HIS A 64 -4.61 1.30 -1.57
CA HIS A 64 -3.89 0.70 -2.69
C HIS A 64 -2.68 -0.11 -2.23
N LEU A 65 -2.08 0.26 -1.09
CA LEU A 65 -1.01 -0.52 -0.49
C LEU A 65 -1.55 -1.84 0.07
N PHE A 66 -2.71 -1.81 0.72
CA PHE A 66 -3.36 -3.02 1.23
C PHE A 66 -3.83 -3.94 0.11
N THR A 67 -4.28 -3.38 -1.02
CA THR A 67 -4.56 -4.16 -2.23
C THR A 67 -3.29 -4.80 -2.77
N TYR A 68 -2.18 -4.07 -2.86
CA TYR A 68 -0.89 -4.62 -3.32
C TYR A 68 -0.36 -5.74 -2.42
N LEU A 69 -0.59 -5.65 -1.10
CA LEU A 69 -0.21 -6.67 -0.13
C LEU A 69 -1.23 -7.82 -0.01
N ASN A 70 -2.30 -7.82 -0.80
CA ASN A 70 -3.41 -8.79 -0.75
C ASN A 70 -4.07 -8.91 0.64
N ILE A 71 -4.09 -7.83 1.42
CA ILE A 71 -4.70 -7.80 2.77
C ILE A 71 -6.21 -7.43 2.67
N CYS A 72 -6.59 -6.63 1.66
CA CYS A 72 -7.94 -6.06 1.54
C CYS A 72 -8.60 -6.22 0.16
N GLY A 73 -8.07 -7.01 -0.78
CA GLY A 73 -8.66 -7.15 -2.12
C GLY A 73 -8.33 -8.48 -2.78
N GLU A 74 -9.30 -9.01 -3.54
CA GLU A 74 -9.18 -10.24 -4.31
C GLU A 74 -8.07 -10.13 -5.36
N ALA A 75 -7.29 -11.20 -5.48
CA ALA A 75 -6.20 -11.33 -6.45
C ALA A 75 -6.69 -10.90 -7.83
N SER A 76 -6.22 -9.75 -8.32
CA SER A 76 -6.36 -9.42 -9.73
C SER A 76 -5.48 -10.38 -10.51
N ALA A 77 -6.11 -11.44 -11.03
CA ALA A 77 -5.52 -12.38 -11.97
C ALA A 77 -4.79 -11.60 -13.07
N ASN A 78 -3.54 -12.00 -13.30
CA ASN A 78 -2.69 -11.48 -14.35
C ASN A 78 -3.42 -11.46 -15.69
N LYS A 79 -3.37 -10.34 -16.41
CA LYS A 79 -3.57 -10.29 -17.86
C LYS A 79 -2.26 -9.90 -18.51
#